data_AF-A0A3B8WA71-F1
#
_entry.id   AF-A0A3B8WA71-F1
#
_cell.length_a   1.000
_cell.length_b   1.000
_cell.length_c   1.000
_cell.angle_alpha   90.00
_cell.angle_beta   90.00
_cell.angle_gamma   90.00
#
_symmetry.space_group_name_H-M   'P 1'
#
loop_
_entity.id
_entity.type
_entity.pdbx_description
1 polymer ?
#
loop_
_entity_poly.entity_id
_entity_poly.type
_entity_poly.pdbx_seq_one_letter_code
_entity_poly.pdbx_strand_id
1 'polypeptide(L)'
;MIKSYYDKDKFQIPSVLGSTLIWQHFKGWIIRTTKEVFDENTVVLMDYRIAHGDETQFMYVLPFSKTEALVEYTEFTNRDFKLVDSDGYIKNYIEGYLSISDYQIMEQELNSIPMTDYVFTPLINNRVINIGTNAGYVKPSSGYCFVRTILKVRNLVSLLQTNELT
;
A
#
# COMPACT_ATOMS: atom_id res chain seq x y z
N MET A 1 -4.37 11.64 -10.85
CA MET A 1 -3.93 10.23 -10.77
C MET A 1 -2.47 10.24 -10.35
N ILE A 2 -2.21 9.93 -9.08
CA ILE A 2 -0.85 9.68 -8.60
C ILE A 2 -0.36 8.43 -9.34
N LYS A 3 0.62 8.59 -10.22
CA LYS A 3 1.17 7.47 -10.99
C LYS A 3 2.22 6.77 -10.14
N SER A 4 1.98 5.50 -9.86
CA SER A 4 3.04 4.60 -9.43
C SER A 4 4.07 4.47 -10.54
N TYR A 5 5.34 4.71 -10.22
CA TYR A 5 6.47 4.39 -11.11
C TYR A 5 6.94 2.94 -10.92
N TYR A 6 6.29 2.19 -10.04
CA TYR A 6 6.62 0.81 -9.78
C TYR A 6 6.00 -0.09 -10.85
N ASP A 7 6.86 -0.76 -11.61
CA ASP A 7 6.50 -1.71 -12.64
C ASP A 7 6.36 -3.11 -12.02
N LYS A 8 5.11 -3.51 -11.74
CA LYS A 8 4.80 -4.81 -11.14
C LYS A 8 5.34 -5.98 -11.97
N ASP A 9 5.41 -5.83 -13.30
CA ASP A 9 5.80 -6.90 -14.22
C ASP A 9 7.32 -7.13 -14.20
N LYS A 10 8.08 -6.15 -13.68
CA LYS A 10 9.53 -6.26 -13.44
C LYS A 10 9.88 -6.83 -12.08
N PHE A 11 8.92 -6.95 -11.16
CA PHE A 11 9.20 -7.55 -9.86
C PHE A 11 9.22 -9.06 -10.00
N GLN A 12 10.43 -9.60 -9.93
CA GLN A 12 10.66 -11.04 -9.98
C GLN A 12 11.42 -11.41 -8.71
N ILE A 13 10.78 -12.22 -7.87
CA ILE A 13 11.53 -13.05 -6.93
C ILE A 13 11.90 -14.33 -7.68
N PRO A 14 13.12 -14.88 -7.50
CA PRO A 14 13.43 -16.19 -8.06
C PRO A 14 12.34 -17.16 -7.61
N SER A 15 11.86 -18.02 -8.49
CA SER A 15 10.89 -19.07 -8.15
C SER A 15 11.57 -20.12 -7.27
N VAL A 16 11.95 -19.74 -6.05
CA VAL A 16 12.49 -20.66 -5.06
C VAL A 16 11.29 -21.41 -4.51
N LEU A 17 11.34 -22.74 -4.59
CA LEU A 17 10.36 -23.62 -3.98
C LEU A 17 10.14 -23.18 -2.51
N GLY A 18 8.92 -22.71 -2.18
CA GLY A 18 8.46 -22.56 -0.80
C GLY A 18 8.12 -21.15 -0.30
N SER A 19 8.41 -20.08 -1.05
CA SER A 19 7.99 -18.71 -0.64
C SER A 19 6.63 -18.33 -1.20
N THR A 20 5.82 -17.65 -0.38
CA THR A 20 4.53 -17.07 -0.75
C THR A 20 4.73 -15.74 -1.48
N LEU A 21 3.96 -15.49 -2.54
CA LEU A 21 3.81 -14.18 -3.15
C LEU A 21 2.31 -13.89 -3.38
N ILE A 22 1.82 -12.84 -2.72
CA ILE A 22 0.51 -12.27 -2.97
C ILE A 22 0.67 -10.76 -3.20
N TRP A 23 -0.37 -10.12 -3.71
CA TRP A 23 -0.37 -8.68 -3.95
C TRP A 23 -1.34 -8.00 -3.02
N GLN A 24 -0.86 -6.93 -2.39
CA GLN A 24 -1.72 -5.95 -1.73
C GLN A 24 -2.11 -4.91 -2.78
N HIS A 25 -3.30 -5.05 -3.35
CA HIS A 25 -3.87 -4.07 -4.26
C HIS A 25 -4.63 -3.01 -3.47
N PHE A 26 -4.56 -1.76 -3.93
CA PHE A 26 -5.34 -0.70 -3.33
C PHE A 26 -5.81 0.32 -4.35
N LYS A 27 -6.99 0.88 -4.08
CA LYS A 27 -7.59 1.99 -4.81
C LYS A 27 -8.10 3.02 -3.82
N GLY A 28 -7.66 4.26 -4.00
CA GLY A 28 -7.99 5.37 -3.11
C GLY A 28 -8.73 6.48 -3.84
N TRP A 29 -9.73 7.06 -3.19
CA TRP A 29 -10.39 8.29 -3.62
C TRP A 29 -10.10 9.38 -2.60
N ILE A 30 -9.49 10.48 -3.04
CA ILE A 30 -9.48 11.71 -2.27
C ILE A 30 -10.83 12.39 -2.52
N ILE A 31 -11.64 12.51 -1.48
CA ILE A 31 -12.96 13.14 -1.57
C ILE A 31 -12.98 14.46 -0.82
N ARG A 32 -13.76 15.42 -1.33
CA ARG A 32 -14.07 16.70 -0.69
C ARG A 32 -15.56 16.80 -0.42
N THR A 33 -15.93 17.16 0.80
CA THR A 33 -17.31 17.39 1.22
C THR A 33 -17.60 18.87 1.39
N THR A 34 -18.89 19.24 1.31
CA THR A 34 -19.34 20.62 1.57
C THR A 34 -19.43 20.94 3.06
N LYS A 35 -19.56 19.92 3.92
CA LYS A 35 -19.66 20.01 5.38
C LYS A 35 -18.45 19.40 6.07
N GLU A 36 -18.15 19.88 7.28
CA GLU A 36 -17.14 19.32 8.18
C GLU A 36 -17.62 17.95 8.71
N VAL A 37 -17.26 16.86 8.04
CA VAL A 37 -17.68 15.49 8.40
C VAL A 37 -16.54 14.60 8.88
N PHE A 38 -15.29 15.05 8.72
CA PHE A 38 -14.11 14.33 9.19
C PHE A 38 -13.54 14.98 10.46
N ASP A 39 -12.91 14.16 11.29
CA ASP A 39 -12.01 14.63 12.34
C ASP A 39 -10.56 14.50 11.83
N GLU A 40 -9.92 15.63 11.58
CA GLU A 40 -8.54 15.70 11.05
C GLU A 40 -7.48 15.12 11.99
N ASN A 41 -7.83 14.83 13.25
CA ASN A 41 -6.93 14.21 14.22
C ASN A 41 -7.12 12.69 14.35
N THR A 42 -8.11 12.12 13.66
CA THR A 42 -8.46 10.71 13.77
C THR A 42 -8.36 10.02 12.42
N VAL A 43 -7.55 8.95 12.37
CA VAL A 43 -7.45 8.07 11.21
C VAL A 43 -8.15 6.75 11.47
N VAL A 44 -8.73 6.16 10.42
CA VAL A 44 -9.27 4.80 10.43
C VAL A 44 -8.29 3.90 9.68
N LEU A 45 -7.75 2.91 10.39
CA LEU A 45 -6.82 1.93 9.84
C LEU A 45 -7.45 0.54 9.84
N MET A 46 -7.37 -0.16 8.71
CA MET A 46 -7.75 -1.56 8.52
C MET A 46 -9.18 -1.83 8.99
N ASP A 47 -10.14 -1.07 8.45
CA ASP A 47 -11.55 -1.31 8.73
C ASP A 47 -12.08 -2.50 7.93
N TYR A 48 -12.26 -3.63 8.62
CA TYR A 48 -12.71 -4.90 8.04
C TYR A 48 -14.23 -5.03 7.88
N ARG A 49 -15.03 -3.99 8.16
CA ARG A 49 -16.50 -4.05 8.03
C ARG A 49 -16.97 -4.27 6.58
N ILE A 50 -16.09 -4.11 5.61
CA ILE A 50 -16.34 -4.35 4.19
C ILE A 50 -15.95 -5.75 3.70
N ALA A 51 -15.51 -6.65 4.57
CA ALA A 51 -14.96 -7.93 4.12
C ALA A 51 -15.98 -8.73 3.29
N HIS A 52 -15.63 -9.02 2.04
CA HIS A 52 -16.42 -9.80 1.10
C HIS A 52 -15.63 -11.04 0.64
N GLY A 53 -16.13 -12.23 0.99
CA GLY A 53 -15.50 -13.50 0.64
C GLY A 53 -14.34 -13.88 1.58
N ASP A 54 -13.41 -14.70 1.07
CA ASP A 54 -12.34 -15.32 1.87
C ASP A 54 -11.02 -14.51 1.86
N GLU A 55 -10.93 -13.45 1.06
CA GLU A 55 -9.72 -12.62 0.96
C GLU A 55 -9.65 -11.59 2.09
N THR A 56 -8.43 -11.17 2.44
CA THR A 56 -8.26 -10.07 3.40
C THR A 56 -8.53 -8.74 2.71
N GLN A 57 -9.62 -8.07 3.11
CA GLN A 57 -10.06 -6.79 2.55
C GLN A 57 -10.37 -5.80 3.67
N PHE A 58 -9.98 -4.54 3.50
CA PHE A 58 -10.28 -3.49 4.47
C PHE A 58 -10.28 -2.09 3.84
N MET A 59 -10.82 -1.13 4.60
CA MET A 59 -10.79 0.29 4.24
C MET A 59 -9.81 1.08 5.11
N TYR A 60 -9.28 2.17 4.53
CA TYR A 60 -8.68 3.27 5.26
C TYR A 60 -9.51 4.55 5.08
N VAL A 61 -9.49 5.40 6.12
CA VAL A 61 -9.93 6.79 6.05
C VAL A 61 -8.83 7.65 6.65
N LEU A 62 -8.18 8.46 5.81
CA LEU A 62 -7.12 9.38 6.22
C LEU A 62 -7.56 10.82 5.93
N PRO A 63 -8.12 11.53 6.93
CA PRO A 63 -8.45 12.93 6.81
C PRO A 63 -7.22 13.82 6.61
N PHE A 64 -7.31 14.75 5.67
CA PHE A 64 -6.35 15.86 5.49
C PHE A 64 -6.85 17.14 6.15
N SER A 65 -8.18 17.29 6.23
CA SER A 65 -8.89 18.36 6.91
C SER A 65 -10.27 17.85 7.32
N LYS A 66 -11.06 18.69 7.98
CA LYS A 66 -12.46 18.37 8.29
C LYS A 66 -13.36 18.11 7.09
N THR A 67 -12.96 18.50 5.88
CA THR A 67 -13.75 18.36 4.65
C THR A 67 -13.07 17.55 3.56
N GLU A 68 -11.83 17.09 3.78
CA GLU A 68 -11.08 16.32 2.80
C GLU A 68 -10.45 15.09 3.44
N ALA A 69 -10.62 13.93 2.79
CA ALA A 69 -10.01 12.68 3.23
C ALA A 69 -9.70 11.78 2.05
N LEU A 70 -8.66 10.97 2.21
CA LEU A 70 -8.49 9.75 1.43
C LEU A 70 -9.41 8.67 1.99
N VAL A 71 -10.21 8.04 1.13
CA VAL A 71 -10.95 6.82 1.42
C VAL A 71 -10.43 5.74 0.48
N GLU A 72 -9.80 4.71 1.04
CA GLU A 72 -9.06 3.70 0.28
C GLU A 72 -9.55 2.29 0.57
N TYR A 73 -9.80 1.54 -0.50
CA TYR A 73 -10.03 0.10 -0.47
C TYR A 73 -8.71 -0.64 -0.67
N THR A 74 -8.45 -1.64 0.15
CA THR A 74 -7.30 -2.54 0.04
C THR A 74 -7.73 -3.99 0.04
N GLU A 75 -7.13 -4.80 -0.82
CA GLU A 75 -7.29 -6.26 -0.83
C GLU A 75 -5.95 -6.98 -0.98
N PHE A 76 -5.85 -8.15 -0.33
CA PHE A 76 -4.74 -9.08 -0.50
C PHE A 76 -5.22 -10.25 -1.33
N THR A 77 -4.63 -10.47 -2.50
CA THR A 77 -5.03 -11.56 -3.39
C THR A 77 -3.87 -12.01 -4.28
N ASN A 78 -3.95 -13.23 -4.78
CA ASN A 78 -3.08 -13.76 -5.84
C ASN A 78 -3.76 -13.74 -7.23
N ARG A 79 -4.99 -13.23 -7.31
CA ARG A 79 -5.80 -13.12 -8.54
C ARG A 79 -5.66 -11.73 -9.16
N ASP A 80 -6.10 -11.61 -10.41
CA ASP A 80 -6.13 -10.31 -11.09
C ASP A 80 -7.09 -9.32 -10.41
N PHE A 81 -6.57 -8.12 -10.10
CA PHE A 81 -7.33 -7.03 -9.51
C PHE A 81 -8.38 -6.45 -10.48
N LYS A 82 -9.65 -6.42 -10.05
CA LYS A 82 -10.75 -5.87 -10.86
C LYS A 82 -11.15 -4.47 -10.42
N LEU A 83 -10.92 -3.50 -11.30
CA LEU A 83 -11.17 -2.08 -11.03
C LEU A 83 -12.63 -1.73 -10.73
N VAL A 84 -13.56 -2.37 -11.44
CA VAL A 84 -15.01 -2.07 -11.33
C VAL A 84 -15.54 -2.47 -9.95
N ASP A 85 -15.02 -3.54 -9.36
CA ASP A 85 -15.46 -4.02 -8.05
C ASP A 85 -15.02 -3.04 -6.95
N SER A 86 -13.78 -2.54 -7.02
CA SER A 86 -13.23 -1.60 -6.03
C SER A 86 -13.96 -0.24 -5.94
N ASP A 87 -14.42 0.34 -7.04
CA ASP A 87 -15.19 1.60 -7.00
C ASP A 87 -16.53 1.43 -6.28
N GLY A 88 -17.18 0.28 -6.49
CA GLY A 88 -18.41 -0.08 -5.78
C GLY A 88 -18.18 -0.18 -4.27
N TYR A 89 -17.09 -0.83 -3.84
CA TYR A 89 -16.76 -0.94 -2.43
C TYR A 89 -16.47 0.41 -1.76
N ILE A 90 -15.69 1.27 -2.40
CA ILE A 90 -15.38 2.61 -1.88
C ILE A 90 -16.68 3.42 -1.75
N LYS A 91 -17.52 3.43 -2.80
CA LYS A 91 -18.80 4.15 -2.79
C LYS A 91 -19.73 3.65 -1.68
N ASN A 92 -19.93 2.34 -1.59
CA ASN A 92 -20.76 1.73 -0.56
C ASN A 92 -20.25 2.04 0.84
N TYR A 93 -18.93 2.13 1.01
CA TYR A 93 -18.34 2.48 2.29
C TYR A 93 -18.59 3.94 2.68
N ILE A 94 -18.40 4.88 1.74
CA ILE A 94 -18.67 6.30 1.94
C ILE A 94 -20.14 6.55 2.29
N GLU A 95 -21.06 5.97 1.50
CA GLU A 95 -22.49 6.20 1.67
C GLU A 95 -23.07 5.43 2.86
N GLY A 96 -22.65 4.17 3.05
CA GLY A 96 -23.22 3.26 4.06
C GLY A 96 -22.58 3.35 5.44
N TYR A 97 -21.25 3.47 5.52
CA TYR A 97 -20.52 3.47 6.80
C TYR A 97 -20.13 4.87 7.26
N LEU A 98 -19.73 5.76 6.34
CA LEU A 98 -19.42 7.16 6.68
C LEU A 98 -20.66 8.07 6.67
N SER A 99 -21.78 7.61 6.10
CA SER A 99 -23.02 8.38 5.97
C SER A 99 -22.84 9.69 5.20
N ILE A 100 -21.96 9.71 4.20
CA ILE A 100 -21.67 10.88 3.36
C ILE A 100 -22.36 10.69 2.02
N SER A 101 -23.35 11.53 1.73
CA SER A 101 -24.13 11.49 0.48
C SER A 101 -23.72 12.53 -0.57
N ASP A 102 -22.98 13.56 -0.16
CA ASP A 102 -22.56 14.68 -1.02
C ASP A 102 -21.06 14.89 -0.90
N TYR A 103 -20.34 14.52 -1.96
CA TYR A 103 -18.89 14.66 -2.05
C TYR A 103 -18.43 14.76 -3.50
N GLN A 104 -17.31 15.42 -3.72
CA GLN A 104 -16.59 15.44 -4.99
C GLN A 104 -15.36 14.53 -4.88
N ILE A 105 -15.14 13.66 -5.86
CA ILE A 105 -13.87 12.95 -6.02
C ILE A 105 -12.87 13.92 -6.61
N MET A 106 -11.86 14.30 -5.84
CA MET A 106 -10.80 15.22 -6.23
C MET A 106 -9.69 14.48 -6.98
N GLU A 107 -9.27 13.34 -6.45
CA GLU A 107 -8.23 12.51 -7.03
C GLU A 107 -8.52 11.03 -6.81
N GLN A 108 -7.90 10.20 -7.67
CA GLN A 108 -7.92 8.76 -7.55
C GLN A 108 -6.50 8.22 -7.65
N GLU A 109 -6.22 7.21 -6.83
CA GLU A 109 -5.00 6.41 -6.88
C GLU A 109 -5.31 4.93 -7.04
N LEU A 110 -4.37 4.22 -7.66
CA LEU A 110 -4.44 2.79 -7.89
C LEU A 110 -3.02 2.24 -7.90
N ASN A 111 -2.76 1.23 -7.09
CA ASN A 111 -1.44 0.61 -7.06
C ASN A 111 -1.48 -0.80 -6.46
N SER A 112 -0.32 -1.45 -6.42
CA SER A 112 -0.13 -2.73 -5.78
C SER A 112 1.26 -2.90 -5.20
N ILE A 113 1.36 -3.53 -4.03
CA ILE A 113 2.63 -3.85 -3.36
C ILE A 113 2.78 -5.37 -3.32
N PRO A 114 3.94 -5.94 -3.69
CA PRO A 114 4.18 -7.36 -3.53
C PRO A 114 4.39 -7.71 -2.06
N MET A 115 3.74 -8.77 -1.62
CA MET A 115 3.77 -9.26 -0.25
C MET A 115 4.33 -10.68 -0.28
N THR A 116 5.56 -10.85 0.21
CA THR A 116 6.27 -12.12 0.14
C THR A 116 7.09 -12.39 1.39
N ASP A 117 7.11 -13.66 1.81
CA ASP A 117 8.01 -14.17 2.86
C ASP A 117 9.40 -14.54 2.31
N TYR A 118 9.66 -14.27 1.02
CA TYR A 118 10.96 -14.49 0.41
C TYR A 118 12.08 -13.77 1.18
N VAL A 119 13.13 -14.51 1.51
CA VAL A 119 14.29 -13.97 2.22
C VAL A 119 15.22 -13.30 1.21
N PHE A 120 15.16 -11.97 1.16
CA PHE A 120 16.04 -11.16 0.33
C PHE A 120 17.47 -11.19 0.88
N THR A 121 18.35 -11.90 0.19
CA THR A 121 19.78 -11.88 0.46
C THR A 121 20.41 -10.72 -0.30
N PRO A 122 21.15 -9.80 0.36
CA PRO A 122 21.88 -8.76 -0.35
C PRO A 122 22.85 -9.41 -1.34
N LEU A 123 22.57 -9.28 -2.63
CA LEU A 123 23.53 -9.64 -3.66
C LEU A 123 24.55 -8.51 -3.73
N ILE A 124 25.64 -8.62 -2.98
CA ILE A 124 26.81 -7.73 -3.12
C ILE A 124 27.65 -8.24 -4.29
N ASN A 125 27.01 -8.43 -5.45
CA ASN A 125 27.71 -8.66 -6.69
C ASN A 125 27.57 -7.41 -7.58
N ASN A 126 28.64 -7.05 -8.29
CA ASN A 126 28.62 -6.05 -9.36
C ASN A 126 28.40 -4.58 -8.95
N ARG A 127 28.74 -4.15 -7.72
CA ARG A 127 28.62 -2.74 -7.28
C ARG A 127 27.20 -2.18 -7.34
N VAL A 128 26.18 -3.03 -7.40
CA VAL A 128 24.76 -2.64 -7.39
C VAL A 128 24.15 -3.08 -6.08
N ILE A 129 23.47 -2.17 -5.38
CA ILE A 129 22.76 -2.45 -4.14
C ILE A 129 21.30 -2.08 -4.34
N ASN A 130 20.42 -3.08 -4.30
CA ASN A 130 18.99 -2.84 -4.33
C ASN A 130 18.52 -2.21 -3.00
N ILE A 131 17.56 -1.30 -3.07
CA ILE A 131 16.86 -0.72 -1.92
C ILE A 131 15.34 -0.79 -2.12
N GLY A 132 14.57 -0.52 -1.08
CA GLY A 132 13.11 -0.47 -1.15
C GLY A 132 12.49 -1.85 -1.40
N THR A 133 11.41 -1.90 -2.19
CA THR A 133 10.67 -3.14 -2.48
C THR A 133 11.54 -4.24 -3.09
N ASN A 134 12.43 -3.90 -4.03
CA ASN A 134 13.35 -4.86 -4.68
C ASN A 134 14.40 -5.44 -3.73
N ALA A 135 14.56 -4.86 -2.53
CA ALA A 135 15.46 -5.33 -1.49
C ALA A 135 14.73 -5.94 -0.28
N GLY A 136 13.42 -6.19 -0.40
CA GLY A 136 12.62 -6.77 0.68
C GLY A 136 12.39 -5.83 1.85
N TYR A 137 12.31 -4.51 1.61
CA TYR A 137 12.13 -3.55 2.70
C TYR A 137 10.67 -3.45 3.16
N VAL A 138 9.73 -3.86 2.31
CA VAL A 138 8.30 -3.97 2.62
C VAL A 138 8.10 -4.99 3.74
N LYS A 139 7.31 -4.66 4.76
CA LYS A 139 6.85 -5.63 5.76
C LYS A 139 5.67 -6.43 5.17
N PRO A 140 5.83 -7.74 4.90
CA PRO A 140 4.83 -8.54 4.16
C PRO A 140 3.48 -8.70 4.86
N SER A 141 3.39 -8.40 6.15
CA SER A 141 2.12 -8.48 6.90
C SER A 141 1.31 -7.18 6.91
N SER A 142 1.83 -6.09 6.32
CA SER A 142 1.21 -4.75 6.46
C SER A 142 1.43 -3.80 5.28
N GLY A 143 2.39 -4.11 4.39
CA GLY A 143 2.77 -3.23 3.27
C GLY A 143 3.69 -2.08 3.68
N TYR A 144 3.91 -1.87 4.98
CA TYR A 144 4.73 -0.75 5.46
C TYR A 144 6.18 -0.86 5.00
N CYS A 145 6.61 0.14 4.23
CA CYS A 145 7.94 0.19 3.62
C CYS A 145 8.71 1.47 3.96
N PHE A 146 8.03 2.60 4.15
CA PHE A 146 8.68 3.92 4.24
C PHE A 146 9.67 4.03 5.41
N VAL A 147 9.20 3.86 6.65
CA VAL A 147 10.07 3.91 7.85
C VAL A 147 11.16 2.84 7.79
N ARG A 148 10.83 1.64 7.30
CA ARG A 148 11.78 0.53 7.15
C ARG A 148 12.89 0.89 6.18
N THR A 149 12.55 1.55 5.08
CA THR A 149 13.50 2.04 4.09
C THR A 149 14.44 3.06 4.70
N ILE A 150 13.92 4.05 5.43
CA ILE A 150 14.75 5.05 6.11
C ILE A 150 15.76 4.38 7.06
N LEU A 151 15.31 3.46 7.91
CA LEU A 151 16.18 2.77 8.86
C LEU A 151 17.27 1.94 8.15
N LYS A 152 16.89 1.18 7.12
CA LYS A 152 17.82 0.33 6.37
C LYS A 152 18.82 1.16 5.55
N VAL A 153 18.38 2.27 4.94
CA VAL A 153 19.25 3.18 4.20
C VAL A 153 20.24 3.88 5.13
N ARG A 154 19.83 4.29 6.33
CA ARG A 154 20.76 4.84 7.33
C ARG A 154 21.88 3.85 7.68
N ASN A 155 21.53 2.59 7.90
CA ASN A 155 22.53 1.55 8.14
C ASN A 155 23.45 1.35 6.92
N LEU A 156 22.87 1.28 5.71
CA LEU A 156 23.64 1.15 4.47
C LEU A 156 24.65 2.30 4.29
N VAL A 157 24.23 3.54 4.55
CA VAL A 157 25.12 4.71 4.50
C VAL A 157 26.26 4.59 5.51
N SER A 158 25.98 4.12 6.74
CA SER A 158 27.03 3.89 7.75
C SER A 158 28.05 2.86 7.27
N LEU A 159 27.62 1.72 6.74
CA LEU A 159 28.49 0.66 6.24
C LEU A 159 29.33 1.12 5.02
N LEU A 160 28.75 1.96 4.17
CA LEU A 160 29.47 2.59 3.06
C LEU A 160 30.58 3.52 3.54
N GLN A 161 30.34 4.28 4.61
CA GLN A 161 31.33 5.19 5.19
C GLN A 161 32.48 4.47 5.89
N THR A 162 32.20 3.33 6.54
CA THR A 162 33.21 2.51 7.23
C THR A 162 33.88 1.48 6.34
N ASN A 163 33.43 1.34 5.08
CA ASN A 163 33.87 0.31 4.14
C ASN A 163 33.67 -1.13 4.66
N GLU A 164 32.55 -1.34 5.37
CA GLU A 164 32.15 -2.61 6.02
C GLU A 164 31.02 -3.35 5.27
N LEU A 165 30.78 -3.00 4.00
CA LEU A 165 29.92 -3.77 3.11
C LEU A 165 30.58 -5.11 2.78
N THR A 166 30.32 -6.12 3.63
CA THR A 166 30.77 -7.50 3.46
C THR A 166 29.66 -8.40 2.98
#